data_AF-A0A644X5Y3-F1
#
_entry.id   AF-A0A644X5Y3-F1
#
_cell.length_a   1.000
_cell.length_b   1.000
_cell.length_c   1.000
_cell.angle_alpha   90.00
_cell.angle_beta   90.00
_cell.angle_gamma   90.00
#
_symmetry.space_group_name_H-M   'P 1'
#
loop_
_entity.id
_entity.type
_entity.pdbx_description
1 polymer ?
#
loop_
_entity_poly.entity_id
_entity_poly.type
_entity_poly.pdbx_seq_one_letter_code
_entity_poly.pdbx_strand_id
1 'polypeptide(L)'
;MIENGCVTSDFYTLVNPEAHFDPFNIQLTGITPEMVADKPTFPELWEKIQPIMDSGLLIAHNAPFDMGVLAQCLNNYRIEWQPFTYYACTCVMGRACYPNLNNHKLNTLCEYLQLDLDHHNAGSDSRACAELLLDYIRHGLTPERFLRRYDLAQRRTLRTPPKAAPSETTRQLLELKELLGAVTADNELKEEEVLFLQNWMVRNITLRGNFPFDKIFETVDSALEDGILEKFELDSMLQLFERITDPVASACSCDCFDISGKTFCLTGEFEFGSRSEVESALCQKGGTPVGSVTRKTDCLVVGSKGSEAWSNGNYGTKVKKAMELQEKGISIRIVKEQNICSLLSV
;
A
#
# COMPACT_ATOMS: atom_id res chain seq x y z
N MET A 1 -20.54 -10.53 -11.15
CA MET A 1 -19.26 -9.77 -11.26
C MET A 1 -19.53 -8.30 -11.09
N ILE A 2 -18.51 -7.56 -10.69
CA ILE A 2 -18.54 -6.09 -10.60
C ILE A 2 -17.43 -5.56 -11.50
N GLU A 3 -17.77 -4.68 -12.43
CA GLU A 3 -16.82 -4.00 -13.30
C GLU A 3 -17.17 -2.51 -13.35
N ASN A 4 -16.16 -1.64 -13.31
CA ASN A 4 -16.32 -0.19 -13.35
C ASN A 4 -17.34 0.36 -12.32
N GLY A 5 -17.42 -0.27 -11.13
CA GLY A 5 -18.33 0.16 -10.06
C GLY A 5 -19.79 -0.24 -10.25
N CYS A 6 -20.10 -1.16 -11.17
CA CYS A 6 -21.45 -1.66 -11.42
C CYS A 6 -21.48 -3.19 -11.41
N VAL A 7 -22.58 -3.78 -10.94
CA VAL A 7 -22.83 -5.22 -11.10
C VAL A 7 -23.13 -5.50 -12.57
N THR A 8 -22.26 -6.26 -13.24
CA THR A 8 -22.36 -6.55 -14.69
C THR A 8 -22.92 -7.92 -14.99
N SER A 9 -22.86 -8.84 -14.03
CA SER A 9 -23.37 -10.20 -14.18
C SER A 9 -23.74 -10.81 -12.84
N ASP A 10 -24.71 -11.70 -12.84
CA ASP A 10 -25.05 -12.56 -11.71
C ASP A 10 -25.15 -14.02 -12.16
N PHE A 11 -24.80 -14.93 -11.27
CA PHE A 11 -24.88 -16.36 -11.50
C PHE A 11 -25.31 -17.03 -10.20
N TYR A 12 -26.38 -17.82 -10.27
CA TYR A 12 -26.92 -18.57 -9.15
C TYR A 12 -27.30 -19.98 -9.59
N THR A 13 -26.89 -20.96 -8.79
CA THR A 13 -27.34 -22.34 -8.95
C THR A 13 -27.30 -23.04 -7.61
N LEU A 14 -28.24 -23.95 -7.40
CA LEU A 14 -28.08 -25.00 -6.39
C LEU A 14 -27.07 -26.03 -6.90
N VAL A 15 -26.50 -26.78 -5.96
CA VAL A 15 -25.48 -27.80 -6.24
C VAL A 15 -25.91 -29.10 -5.59
N ASN A 16 -25.80 -30.21 -6.32
CA ASN A 16 -25.90 -31.53 -5.72
C ASN A 16 -24.59 -31.84 -4.97
N PRO A 17 -24.60 -31.92 -3.63
CA PRO A 17 -23.37 -32.13 -2.86
C PRO A 17 -22.95 -33.60 -2.82
N GLU A 18 -23.76 -34.51 -3.38
CA GLU A 18 -23.55 -35.97 -3.33
C GLU A 18 -23.34 -36.48 -1.90
N ALA A 19 -23.97 -35.81 -0.93
CA ALA A 19 -23.75 -35.98 0.49
C ALA A 19 -25.06 -35.98 1.28
N HIS A 20 -24.97 -36.39 2.54
CA HIS A 20 -26.08 -36.38 3.48
C HIS A 20 -26.51 -34.93 3.83
N PHE A 21 -27.81 -34.72 3.99
CA PHE A 21 -28.39 -33.47 4.43
C PHE A 21 -28.81 -33.54 5.90
N ASP A 22 -28.14 -32.76 6.74
CA ASP A 22 -28.50 -32.63 8.15
C ASP A 22 -29.82 -31.83 8.31
N PRO A 23 -30.79 -32.31 9.12
CA PRO A 23 -32.06 -31.61 9.35
C PRO A 23 -31.91 -30.14 9.77
N PHE A 24 -30.88 -29.81 10.56
CA PHE A 24 -30.62 -28.43 10.97
C PHE A 24 -30.25 -27.54 9.79
N ASN A 25 -29.43 -28.03 8.85
CA ASN A 25 -29.03 -27.27 7.66
C ASN A 25 -30.20 -27.07 6.69
N ILE A 26 -31.08 -28.07 6.56
CA ILE A 26 -32.33 -27.94 5.79
C ILE A 26 -33.21 -26.86 6.41
N GLN A 27 -33.38 -26.87 7.74
CA GLN A 27 -34.19 -25.85 8.43
C GLN A 27 -33.61 -24.44 8.27
N LEU A 28 -32.28 -24.31 8.31
CA LEU A 28 -31.60 -23.02 8.21
C LEU A 28 -31.64 -22.41 6.79
N THR A 29 -31.48 -23.24 5.77
CA THR A 29 -31.31 -22.78 4.37
C THR A 29 -32.55 -22.98 3.50
N GLY A 30 -33.47 -23.85 3.92
CA GLY A 30 -34.62 -24.28 3.12
C GLY A 30 -34.28 -25.24 1.97
N ILE A 31 -33.01 -25.62 1.78
CA ILE A 31 -32.58 -26.48 0.66
C ILE A 31 -32.79 -27.95 1.03
N THR A 32 -33.64 -28.65 0.28
CA THR A 32 -33.90 -30.08 0.46
C THR A 32 -33.14 -30.95 -0.55
N PRO A 33 -32.93 -32.25 -0.27
CA PRO A 33 -32.32 -33.18 -1.23
C PRO A 33 -33.02 -33.20 -2.59
N GLU A 34 -34.35 -33.08 -2.60
CA GLU A 34 -35.16 -33.12 -3.82
C GLU A 34 -34.90 -31.89 -4.71
N MET A 35 -34.62 -30.72 -4.11
CA MET A 35 -34.33 -29.48 -4.84
C MET A 35 -32.99 -29.53 -5.60
N VAL A 36 -32.07 -30.39 -5.15
CA VAL A 36 -30.72 -30.50 -5.72
C VAL A 36 -30.50 -31.77 -6.52
N ALA A 37 -31.45 -32.70 -6.53
CA ALA A 37 -31.26 -34.03 -7.14
C ALA A 37 -30.90 -33.97 -8.64
N ASP A 38 -31.44 -32.98 -9.36
CA ASP A 38 -31.21 -32.74 -10.80
C ASP A 38 -30.18 -31.63 -11.07
N LYS A 39 -29.54 -31.10 -10.03
CA LYS A 39 -28.61 -29.96 -10.12
C LYS A 39 -27.18 -30.47 -10.35
N PRO A 40 -26.30 -29.64 -10.95
CA PRO A 40 -24.92 -30.05 -11.19
C PRO A 40 -24.21 -30.39 -9.87
N THR A 41 -23.34 -31.37 -9.93
CA THR A 41 -22.35 -31.64 -8.88
C THR A 41 -21.31 -30.53 -8.83
N PHE A 42 -20.52 -30.47 -7.75
CA PHE A 42 -19.48 -29.43 -7.63
C PHE A 42 -18.44 -29.47 -8.77
N PRO A 43 -17.92 -30.64 -9.24
CA PRO A 43 -17.01 -30.69 -10.38
C PRO A 43 -17.62 -30.12 -11.67
N GLU A 44 -18.86 -30.50 -12.00
CA GLU A 44 -19.56 -30.00 -13.19
C GLU A 44 -19.82 -28.48 -13.11
N LEU A 45 -20.10 -27.98 -11.90
CA LEU A 45 -20.23 -26.55 -11.68
C LEU A 45 -18.86 -25.85 -11.82
N TRP A 46 -17.80 -26.46 -11.27
CA TRP A 46 -16.47 -25.87 -11.25
C TRP A 46 -15.96 -25.54 -12.66
N GLU A 47 -16.21 -26.41 -13.65
CA GLU A 47 -15.88 -26.15 -15.06
C GLU A 47 -16.46 -24.82 -15.58
N LYS A 48 -17.62 -24.41 -15.07
CA LYS A 48 -18.29 -23.17 -15.47
C LYS A 48 -17.81 -21.96 -14.69
N ILE A 49 -17.53 -22.12 -13.39
CA ILE A 49 -17.20 -21.00 -12.49
C ILE A 49 -15.70 -20.75 -12.36
N GLN A 50 -14.84 -21.72 -12.67
CA GLN A 50 -13.38 -21.55 -12.58
C GLN A 50 -12.89 -20.33 -13.38
N PRO A 51 -13.30 -20.10 -14.64
CA PRO A 51 -12.88 -18.90 -15.38
C PRO A 51 -13.30 -17.59 -14.69
N ILE A 52 -14.44 -17.59 -14.01
CA ILE A 52 -14.93 -16.43 -13.24
C ILE A 52 -14.06 -16.24 -11.99
N MET A 53 -13.76 -17.32 -11.27
CA MET A 53 -12.91 -17.31 -10.09
C MET A 53 -11.46 -16.90 -10.42
N ASP A 54 -11.00 -17.16 -11.65
CA ASP A 54 -9.68 -16.74 -12.15
C ASP A 54 -9.64 -15.27 -12.62
N SER A 55 -10.79 -14.67 -12.91
CA SER A 55 -10.87 -13.39 -13.62
C SER A 55 -10.68 -12.14 -12.75
N GLY A 56 -10.56 -12.27 -11.42
CA GLY A 56 -10.43 -11.09 -10.57
C GLY A 56 -10.30 -11.32 -9.07
N LEU A 57 -10.50 -10.24 -8.33
CA LEU A 57 -10.47 -10.23 -6.87
C LEU A 57 -11.77 -10.83 -6.30
N LEU A 58 -11.64 -11.87 -5.47
CA LEU A 58 -12.80 -12.45 -4.79
C LEU A 58 -13.28 -11.53 -3.66
N ILE A 59 -14.58 -11.27 -3.60
CA ILE A 59 -15.20 -10.44 -2.57
C ILE A 59 -16.27 -11.29 -1.86
N ALA A 60 -16.21 -11.34 -0.54
CA ALA A 60 -17.22 -12.01 0.28
C ALA A 60 -17.39 -11.32 1.64
N HIS A 61 -18.55 -11.53 2.25
CA HIS A 61 -18.83 -11.06 3.61
C HIS A 61 -18.44 -12.15 4.61
N ASN A 62 -17.55 -11.83 5.56
CA ASN A 62 -16.90 -12.86 6.39
C ASN A 62 -16.14 -13.90 5.55
N ALA A 63 -15.45 -13.43 4.50
CA ALA A 63 -14.80 -14.22 3.46
C ALA A 63 -13.96 -15.44 3.91
N PRO A 64 -13.26 -15.47 5.06
CA PRO A 64 -12.56 -16.68 5.50
C PRO A 64 -13.45 -17.93 5.59
N PHE A 65 -14.75 -17.75 5.86
CA PHE A 65 -15.72 -18.84 5.85
C PHE A 65 -15.92 -19.41 4.45
N ASP A 66 -16.31 -18.57 3.47
CA ASP A 66 -16.54 -19.00 2.08
C ASP A 66 -15.30 -19.59 1.43
N MET A 67 -14.13 -18.97 1.68
CA MET A 67 -12.85 -19.50 1.20
C MET A 67 -12.54 -20.88 1.80
N GLY A 68 -12.95 -21.13 3.04
CA GLY A 68 -12.83 -22.43 3.68
C GLY A 68 -13.72 -23.49 3.05
N VAL A 69 -14.99 -23.15 2.76
CA VAL A 69 -15.93 -24.01 2.05
C VAL A 69 -15.40 -24.35 0.65
N LEU A 70 -14.99 -23.33 -0.11
CA LEU A 70 -14.42 -23.51 -1.44
C LEU A 70 -13.19 -24.43 -1.42
N ALA A 71 -12.23 -24.18 -0.53
CA ALA A 71 -11.04 -25.00 -0.37
C ALA A 71 -11.38 -26.46 -0.03
N GLN A 72 -12.38 -26.69 0.83
CA GLN A 72 -12.82 -28.03 1.17
C GLN A 72 -13.48 -28.74 -0.02
N CYS A 73 -14.31 -28.05 -0.80
CA CYS A 73 -14.90 -28.60 -2.01
C CYS A 73 -13.81 -29.01 -3.02
N LEU A 74 -12.86 -28.11 -3.32
CA LEU A 74 -11.73 -28.41 -4.21
C LEU A 74 -10.95 -29.64 -3.75
N ASN A 75 -10.62 -29.72 -2.46
CA ASN A 75 -9.90 -30.85 -1.89
C ASN A 75 -10.69 -32.16 -1.93
N ASN A 76 -11.98 -32.14 -1.56
CA ASN A 76 -12.83 -33.33 -1.52
C ASN A 76 -12.99 -33.96 -2.90
N TYR A 77 -13.14 -33.11 -3.92
CA TYR A 77 -13.28 -33.53 -5.32
C TYR A 77 -11.95 -33.66 -6.07
N ARG A 78 -10.81 -33.42 -5.39
CA ARG A 78 -9.45 -33.48 -5.97
C ARG A 78 -9.30 -32.59 -7.21
N ILE A 79 -9.93 -31.43 -7.17
CA ILE A 79 -9.85 -30.42 -8.22
C ILE A 79 -8.62 -29.56 -7.94
N GLU A 80 -7.70 -29.54 -8.89
CA GLU A 80 -6.56 -28.63 -8.86
C GLU A 80 -6.97 -27.25 -9.36
N TRP A 81 -6.62 -26.21 -8.61
CA TRP A 81 -6.85 -24.82 -9.00
C TRP A 81 -5.58 -23.99 -8.82
N GLN A 82 -5.39 -23.40 -7.64
CA GLN A 82 -4.18 -22.68 -7.27
C GLN A 82 -3.88 -22.91 -5.78
N PRO A 83 -2.62 -22.75 -5.34
CA PRO A 83 -2.27 -22.97 -3.93
C PRO A 83 -2.83 -21.89 -3.00
N PHE A 84 -3.10 -20.70 -3.54
CA PHE A 84 -3.71 -19.60 -2.82
C PHE A 84 -4.59 -18.76 -3.73
N THR A 85 -5.49 -17.97 -3.15
CA THR A 85 -6.27 -16.95 -3.86
C THR A 85 -6.27 -15.63 -3.11
N TYR A 86 -6.51 -14.53 -3.82
CA TYR A 86 -6.67 -13.21 -3.25
C TYR A 86 -8.13 -12.88 -3.02
N TYR A 87 -8.44 -12.28 -1.87
CA TYR A 87 -9.79 -11.86 -1.55
C TYR A 87 -9.79 -10.55 -0.74
N ALA A 88 -10.91 -9.83 -0.76
CA ALA A 88 -11.22 -8.79 0.22
C ALA A 88 -12.53 -9.11 0.95
N CYS A 89 -12.62 -8.70 2.21
CA CYS A 89 -13.74 -9.02 3.08
C CYS A 89 -14.56 -7.78 3.40
N THR A 90 -15.83 -7.75 2.96
CA THR A 90 -16.71 -6.60 3.17
C THR A 90 -17.02 -6.37 4.65
N CYS A 91 -17.01 -7.41 5.49
CA CYS A 91 -17.10 -7.23 6.95
C CYS A 91 -15.92 -6.42 7.52
N VAL A 92 -14.70 -6.66 7.01
CA VAL A 92 -13.49 -5.91 7.44
C VAL A 92 -13.52 -4.50 6.89
N MET A 93 -13.93 -4.33 5.63
CA MET A 93 -14.09 -3.01 5.00
C MET A 93 -15.17 -2.19 5.73
N GLY A 94 -16.29 -2.80 6.09
CA GLY A 94 -17.36 -2.18 6.85
C GLY A 94 -16.90 -1.66 8.21
N ARG A 95 -15.98 -2.35 8.89
CA ARG A 95 -15.38 -1.83 10.15
C ARG A 95 -14.59 -0.54 9.94
N ALA A 96 -13.92 -0.40 8.81
CA ALA A 96 -13.19 0.81 8.47
C ALA A 96 -14.13 1.93 7.98
N CYS A 97 -15.15 1.58 7.21
CA CYS A 97 -16.11 2.53 6.65
C CYS A 97 -17.08 3.08 7.72
N TYR A 98 -17.52 2.21 8.63
CA TYR A 98 -18.55 2.50 9.63
C TYR A 98 -18.09 2.11 11.05
N PRO A 99 -17.04 2.74 11.60
CA PRO A 99 -16.39 2.30 12.85
C PRO A 99 -17.29 2.35 14.08
N ASN A 100 -18.35 3.15 14.06
CA ASN A 100 -19.24 3.38 15.20
C ASN A 100 -20.40 2.38 15.30
N LEU A 101 -20.55 1.46 14.34
CA LEU A 101 -21.58 0.42 14.43
C LEU A 101 -21.19 -0.65 15.47
N ASN A 102 -22.20 -1.13 16.21
CA ASN A 102 -22.01 -2.14 17.26
C ASN A 102 -21.38 -3.44 16.73
N ASN A 103 -21.72 -3.80 15.48
CA ASN A 103 -21.11 -4.90 14.77
C ASN A 103 -21.27 -4.70 13.25
N HIS A 104 -20.58 -5.54 12.48
CA HIS A 104 -20.52 -5.46 11.02
C HIS A 104 -20.95 -6.78 10.39
N LYS A 105 -21.95 -7.45 10.98
CA LYS A 105 -22.63 -8.57 10.33
C LYS A 105 -23.39 -8.06 9.10
N LEU A 106 -23.62 -8.96 8.14
CA LEU A 106 -24.28 -8.62 6.88
C LEU A 106 -25.63 -7.94 7.12
N ASN A 107 -26.49 -8.55 7.92
CA ASN A 107 -27.81 -8.02 8.25
C ASN A 107 -27.75 -6.63 8.91
N THR A 108 -26.84 -6.41 9.86
CA THR A 108 -26.66 -5.11 10.52
C THR A 108 -26.25 -4.01 9.54
N LEU A 109 -25.38 -4.33 8.59
CA LEU A 109 -24.95 -3.37 7.55
C LEU A 109 -26.05 -3.13 6.52
N CYS A 110 -26.79 -4.16 6.11
CA CYS A 110 -27.94 -4.02 5.21
C CYS A 110 -29.05 -3.19 5.85
N GLU A 111 -29.38 -3.43 7.11
CA GLU A 111 -30.35 -2.62 7.87
C GLU A 111 -29.91 -1.15 7.95
N TYR A 112 -28.64 -0.90 8.26
CA TYR A 112 -28.09 0.46 8.35
C TYR A 112 -28.15 1.22 7.02
N LEU A 113 -27.85 0.54 5.91
CA LEU A 113 -27.83 1.12 4.56
C LEU A 113 -29.18 0.99 3.83
N GLN A 114 -30.21 0.45 4.48
CA GLN A 114 -31.53 0.21 3.90
C GLN A 114 -31.47 -0.66 2.63
N LEU A 115 -30.63 -1.69 2.64
CA LEU A 115 -30.49 -2.67 1.57
C LEU A 115 -31.40 -3.87 1.85
N ASP A 116 -32.11 -4.32 0.81
CA ASP A 116 -32.93 -5.53 0.89
C ASP A 116 -32.06 -6.78 1.11
N LEU A 117 -32.44 -7.62 2.07
CA LEU A 117 -31.75 -8.85 2.40
C LEU A 117 -32.76 -9.97 2.70
N ASP A 118 -32.77 -11.00 1.85
CA ASP A 118 -33.41 -12.28 2.15
C ASP A 118 -32.35 -13.18 2.81
N HIS A 119 -32.28 -13.11 4.14
CA HIS A 119 -31.17 -13.70 4.89
C HIS A 119 -31.15 -15.22 4.76
N HIS A 120 -29.96 -15.80 4.53
CA HIS A 120 -29.73 -17.22 4.26
C HIS A 120 -30.07 -17.68 2.82
N ASN A 121 -30.47 -16.76 1.95
CA ASN A 121 -30.43 -16.99 0.51
C ASN A 121 -29.06 -16.58 -0.03
N ALA A 122 -28.26 -17.55 -0.48
CA ALA A 122 -26.89 -17.29 -0.96
C ALA A 122 -26.82 -16.26 -2.10
N GLY A 123 -27.84 -16.22 -2.97
CA GLY A 123 -27.93 -15.22 -4.04
C GLY A 123 -28.16 -13.82 -3.47
N SER A 124 -29.11 -13.67 -2.55
CA SER A 124 -29.39 -12.40 -1.87
C SER A 124 -28.18 -11.92 -1.06
N ASP A 125 -27.55 -12.80 -0.28
CA ASP A 125 -26.36 -12.49 0.52
C ASP A 125 -25.20 -12.01 -0.37
N SER A 126 -24.98 -12.66 -1.52
CA SER A 126 -23.93 -12.26 -2.47
C SER A 126 -24.20 -10.89 -3.11
N ARG A 127 -25.47 -10.59 -3.42
CA ARG A 127 -25.88 -9.28 -3.97
C ARG A 127 -25.74 -8.18 -2.93
N ALA A 128 -26.19 -8.43 -1.69
CA ALA A 128 -25.98 -7.51 -0.59
C ALA A 128 -24.49 -7.24 -0.36
N CYS A 129 -23.64 -8.27 -0.41
CA CYS A 129 -22.19 -8.09 -0.34
C CYS A 129 -21.62 -7.20 -1.47
N ALA A 130 -22.16 -7.32 -2.69
CA ALA A 130 -21.80 -6.45 -3.81
C ALA A 130 -22.21 -5.00 -3.56
N GLU A 131 -23.44 -4.76 -3.12
CA GLU A 131 -23.94 -3.41 -2.80
C GLU A 131 -23.13 -2.75 -1.68
N LEU A 132 -22.77 -3.51 -0.62
CA LEU A 132 -21.87 -3.04 0.43
C LEU A 132 -20.50 -2.62 -0.14
N LEU A 133 -19.93 -3.40 -1.05
CA LEU A 133 -18.65 -3.07 -1.66
C LEU A 133 -18.73 -1.74 -2.42
N LEU A 134 -19.77 -1.58 -3.25
CA LEU A 134 -19.98 -0.37 -4.03
C LEU A 134 -20.18 0.85 -3.13
N ASP A 135 -20.89 0.68 -2.02
CA ASP A 135 -21.05 1.70 -1.01
C ASP A 135 -19.72 2.13 -0.39
N TYR A 136 -18.89 1.18 0.04
CA TYR A 136 -17.58 1.49 0.60
C TYR A 136 -16.67 2.22 -0.40
N ILE A 137 -16.74 1.85 -1.69
CA ILE A 137 -16.00 2.53 -2.76
C ILE A 137 -16.47 3.99 -2.91
N ARG A 138 -17.78 4.25 -2.86
CA ARG A 138 -18.32 5.63 -2.85
C ARG A 138 -17.83 6.43 -1.64
N HIS A 139 -17.60 5.76 -0.51
CA HIS A 139 -17.00 6.35 0.68
C HIS A 139 -15.46 6.44 0.65
N GLY A 140 -14.83 6.16 -0.50
CA GLY A 140 -13.39 6.36 -0.72
C GLY A 140 -12.50 5.19 -0.27
N LEU A 141 -13.07 4.04 0.09
CA LEU A 141 -12.29 2.83 0.36
C LEU A 141 -11.92 2.15 -0.96
N THR A 142 -10.71 1.58 -1.01
CA THR A 142 -10.25 0.80 -2.17
C THR A 142 -10.03 -0.66 -1.74
N PRO A 143 -10.61 -1.66 -2.42
CA PRO A 143 -10.50 -3.08 -2.02
C PRO A 143 -9.06 -3.58 -1.90
N GLU A 144 -8.15 -3.02 -2.69
CA GLU A 144 -6.72 -3.36 -2.73
C GLU A 144 -6.03 -3.09 -1.38
N ARG A 145 -6.50 -2.10 -0.61
CA ARG A 145 -5.99 -1.84 0.76
C ARG A 145 -6.36 -2.93 1.75
N PHE A 146 -7.40 -3.71 1.44
CA PHE A 146 -7.94 -4.78 2.27
C PHE A 146 -7.61 -6.16 1.72
N LEU A 147 -6.72 -6.22 0.71
CA LEU A 147 -6.32 -7.45 0.05
C LEU A 147 -5.71 -8.44 1.06
N ARG A 148 -6.26 -9.64 1.07
CA ARG A 148 -5.78 -10.78 1.86
C ARG A 148 -5.51 -11.95 0.95
N ARG A 149 -4.61 -12.82 1.39
CA ARG A 149 -4.28 -14.07 0.71
C ARG A 149 -4.84 -15.22 1.51
N TYR A 150 -5.58 -16.12 0.86
CA TYR A 150 -6.07 -17.35 1.47
C TYR A 150 -5.26 -18.53 0.97
N ASP A 151 -4.69 -19.32 1.89
CA ASP A 151 -4.01 -20.58 1.58
C ASP A 151 -5.07 -21.68 1.46
N LEU A 152 -5.29 -22.18 0.24
CA LEU A 152 -6.31 -23.17 -0.05
C LEU A 152 -5.92 -24.56 0.51
N ALA A 153 -4.63 -24.88 0.53
CA ALA A 153 -4.13 -26.14 1.07
C ALA A 153 -4.22 -26.19 2.61
N GLN A 154 -3.82 -25.11 3.27
CA GLN A 154 -3.82 -25.00 4.73
C GLN A 154 -5.15 -24.47 5.29
N ARG A 155 -6.10 -24.13 4.42
CA ARG A 155 -7.43 -23.60 4.75
C ARG A 155 -7.37 -22.48 5.79
N ARG A 156 -6.52 -21.49 5.53
CA ARG A 156 -6.36 -20.34 6.42
C ARG A 156 -6.03 -19.07 5.66
N THR A 157 -6.50 -17.94 6.19
CA THR A 157 -6.01 -16.65 5.74
C THR A 157 -4.55 -16.50 6.15
N LEU A 158 -3.68 -16.28 5.16
CA LEU A 158 -2.30 -15.93 5.40
C LEU A 158 -2.28 -14.51 5.94
N ARG A 159 -1.77 -14.37 7.16
CA ARG A 159 -1.52 -13.06 7.73
C ARG A 159 -0.40 -12.42 6.92
N THR A 160 -0.71 -11.37 6.18
CA THR A 160 0.32 -10.39 5.84
C THR A 160 0.88 -9.94 7.19
N PRO A 161 2.20 -10.03 7.45
CA PRO A 161 2.74 -9.48 8.68
C PRO A 161 2.26 -8.02 8.74
N PRO A 162 1.71 -7.57 9.88
CA PRO A 162 1.38 -6.16 10.01
C PRO A 162 2.63 -5.38 9.62
N LYS A 163 2.49 -4.27 8.88
CA LYS A 163 3.55 -3.24 8.91
C LYS A 163 3.74 -2.97 10.39
N ALA A 164 4.87 -3.42 10.95
CA ALA A 164 5.15 -3.26 12.35
C ALA A 164 4.94 -1.79 12.70
N ALA A 165 4.40 -1.51 13.88
CA ALA A 165 4.48 -0.16 14.41
C ALA A 165 5.92 0.34 14.22
N PRO A 166 6.13 1.57 13.74
CA PRO A 166 7.48 2.08 13.52
C PRO A 166 8.28 1.82 14.80
N SER A 167 9.45 1.21 14.66
CA SER A 167 10.33 0.97 15.81
C SER A 167 10.53 2.29 16.55
N GLU A 168 10.86 2.23 17.85
CA GLU A 168 11.14 3.45 18.62
C GLU A 168 12.16 4.36 17.91
N THR A 169 13.19 3.77 17.29
CA THR A 169 14.14 4.45 16.40
C THR A 169 13.45 5.15 15.23
N THR A 170 12.52 4.48 14.54
CA THR A 170 11.77 5.08 13.42
C THR A 170 10.89 6.23 13.89
N ARG A 171 10.24 6.10 15.05
CA ARG A 171 9.41 7.15 15.65
C ARG A 171 10.23 8.39 15.99
N GLN A 172 11.37 8.20 16.66
CA GLN A 172 12.28 9.29 17.01
C GLN A 172 12.92 9.93 15.76
N LEU A 173 13.22 9.17 14.70
CA LEU A 173 13.68 9.74 13.43
C LEU A 173 12.60 10.57 12.72
N LEU A 174 11.32 10.22 12.88
CA LEU A 174 10.21 11.05 12.39
C LEU A 174 10.12 12.35 13.21
N GLU A 175 10.24 12.27 14.54
CA GLU A 175 10.28 13.45 15.40
C GLU A 175 11.44 14.39 15.03
N LEU A 176 12.64 13.86 14.77
CA LEU A 176 13.77 14.66 14.27
C LEU A 176 13.41 15.41 12.99
N LYS A 177 12.72 14.74 12.05
CA LYS A 177 12.36 15.36 10.78
C LYS A 177 11.34 16.49 10.97
N GLU A 178 10.37 16.34 11.86
CA GLU A 178 9.42 17.41 12.19
C GLU A 178 10.13 18.61 12.82
N LEU A 179 11.11 18.36 13.70
CA LEU A 179 11.94 19.43 14.26
C LEU A 179 12.73 20.16 13.18
N LEU A 180 13.37 19.43 12.26
CA LEU A 180 14.08 20.04 11.13
C LEU A 180 13.12 20.88 10.27
N GLY A 181 11.94 20.34 9.95
CA GLY A 181 10.94 21.07 9.17
C GLY A 181 10.51 22.37 9.84
N ALA A 182 10.34 22.36 11.16
CA ALA A 182 9.99 23.55 11.94
C ALA A 182 11.10 24.61 11.93
N VAL A 183 12.38 24.21 12.11
CA VAL A 183 13.51 25.17 12.13
C VAL A 183 13.90 25.67 10.73
N THR A 184 13.48 24.98 9.67
CA THR A 184 13.69 25.46 8.29
C THR A 184 12.50 26.26 7.74
N ALA A 185 11.39 26.37 8.48
CA ALA A 185 10.13 26.88 7.96
C ALA A 185 10.16 28.38 7.61
N ASP A 186 10.94 29.17 8.33
CA ASP A 186 11.09 30.62 8.13
C ASP A 186 12.34 30.98 7.30
N ASN A 187 13.07 29.97 6.81
CA ASN A 187 14.28 30.13 6.00
C ASN A 187 15.39 30.94 6.71
N GLU A 188 15.37 30.98 8.05
CA GLU A 188 16.36 31.68 8.88
C GLU A 188 16.60 30.93 10.19
N LEU A 189 17.75 30.27 10.29
CA LEU A 189 18.10 29.46 11.46
C LEU A 189 18.69 30.34 12.59
N LYS A 190 18.08 30.28 13.78
CA LYS A 190 18.51 31.06 14.96
C LYS A 190 19.32 30.20 15.92
N GLU A 191 20.20 30.84 16.70
CA GLU A 191 21.03 30.19 17.72
C GLU A 191 20.19 29.35 18.70
N GLU A 192 19.04 29.87 19.13
CA GLU A 192 18.11 29.18 20.03
C GLU A 192 17.55 27.88 19.42
N GLU A 193 17.32 27.84 18.11
CA GLU A 193 16.81 26.68 17.39
C GLU A 193 17.90 25.61 17.24
N VAL A 194 19.14 26.03 17.01
CA VAL A 194 20.31 25.14 16.98
C VAL A 194 20.55 24.51 18.34
N LEU A 195 20.52 25.30 19.41
CA LEU A 195 20.65 24.81 20.78
C LEU A 195 19.50 23.87 21.18
N PHE A 196 18.27 24.18 20.76
CA PHE A 196 17.13 23.31 20.99
C PHE A 196 17.30 21.97 20.27
N LEU A 197 17.70 22.00 18.99
CA LEU A 197 17.98 20.82 18.19
C LEU A 197 19.11 19.99 18.82
N GLN A 198 20.23 20.60 19.19
CA GLN A 198 21.35 19.93 19.87
C GLN A 198 20.88 19.22 21.15
N ASN A 199 20.13 19.92 22.01
CA ASN A 199 19.60 19.34 23.24
C ASN A 199 18.68 18.14 22.97
N TRP A 200 17.82 18.23 21.97
CA TRP A 200 16.98 17.10 21.56
C TRP A 200 17.84 15.93 21.08
N MET A 201 18.87 16.19 20.27
CA MET A 201 19.74 15.16 19.72
C MET A 201 20.56 14.45 20.82
N VAL A 202 21.11 15.18 21.79
CA VAL A 202 21.83 14.60 22.93
C VAL A 202 20.93 13.68 23.76
N ARG A 203 19.64 14.04 23.95
CA ARG A 203 18.66 13.18 24.63
C ARG A 203 18.29 11.93 23.83
N ASN A 204 18.49 11.95 22.51
CA ASN A 204 18.18 10.85 21.60
C ASN A 204 19.46 10.22 21.01
N ILE A 205 20.58 10.25 21.73
CA ILE A 205 21.89 9.75 21.25
C ILE A 205 21.88 8.26 20.86
N THR A 206 20.89 7.49 21.33
CA THR A 206 20.63 6.11 20.90
C THR A 206 20.33 5.98 19.40
N LEU A 207 20.03 7.09 18.72
CA LEU A 207 19.85 7.15 17.28
C LEU A 207 21.16 7.13 16.48
N ARG A 208 22.32 7.25 17.13
CA ARG A 208 23.64 7.13 16.47
C ARG A 208 23.73 5.87 15.61
N GLY A 209 24.34 6.00 14.44
CA GLY A 209 24.39 4.96 13.41
C GLY A 209 23.20 4.96 12.43
N ASN A 210 22.28 5.92 12.55
CA ASN A 210 21.15 6.08 11.64
C ASN A 210 21.20 7.41 10.89
N PHE A 211 21.14 7.36 9.56
CA PHE A 211 20.91 8.54 8.74
C PHE A 211 19.45 9.04 8.88
N PRO A 212 19.19 10.36 8.99
CA PRO A 212 20.14 11.49 8.92
C PRO A 212 20.73 11.97 10.25
N PHE A 213 20.43 11.29 11.37
CA PHE A 213 20.80 11.74 12.72
C PHE A 213 22.30 12.01 12.85
N ASP A 214 23.17 11.08 12.42
CA ASP A 214 24.62 11.25 12.56
C ASP A 214 25.14 12.51 11.86
N LYS A 215 24.64 12.76 10.64
CA LYS A 215 25.11 13.89 9.84
C LYS A 215 24.73 15.23 10.45
N ILE A 216 23.49 15.33 10.92
CA ILE A 216 22.98 16.52 11.59
C ILE A 216 23.75 16.71 12.89
N PHE A 217 23.97 15.64 13.65
CA PHE A 217 24.67 15.69 14.92
C PHE A 217 26.08 16.23 14.72
N GLU A 218 26.86 15.64 13.80
CA GLU A 218 28.22 16.08 13.51
C GLU A 218 28.29 17.54 13.06
N THR A 219 27.31 18.00 12.27
CA THR A 219 27.30 19.38 11.77
C THR A 219 26.96 20.38 12.88
N VAL A 220 25.94 20.07 13.69
CA VAL A 220 25.52 20.92 14.83
C VAL A 220 26.57 20.92 15.93
N ASP A 221 27.16 19.76 16.24
CA ASP A 221 28.18 19.61 17.27
C ASP A 221 29.44 20.38 16.88
N SER A 222 29.90 20.23 15.62
CA SER A 222 31.06 20.97 15.10
C SER A 222 30.85 22.49 15.09
N ALA A 223 29.64 22.97 14.76
CA ALA A 223 29.32 24.40 14.74
C ALA A 223 29.17 25.00 16.16
N LEU A 224 29.10 24.16 17.19
CA LEU A 224 29.00 24.58 18.59
C LEU A 224 30.31 24.37 19.37
N GLU A 225 31.35 23.78 18.75
CA GLU A 225 32.63 23.44 19.41
C GLU A 225 33.37 24.67 19.93
N ASP A 226 33.37 25.77 19.18
CA ASP A 226 34.04 27.02 19.54
C ASP A 226 33.17 27.97 20.39
N GLY A 227 31.89 27.61 20.57
CA GLY A 227 30.90 28.36 21.33
C GLY A 227 30.42 29.64 20.64
N ILE A 228 30.69 29.83 19.35
CA ILE A 228 30.27 31.01 18.57
C ILE A 228 29.65 30.54 17.25
N LEU A 229 28.32 30.65 17.13
CA LEU A 229 27.65 30.32 15.87
C LEU A 229 27.77 31.49 14.88
N GLU A 230 28.64 31.34 13.89
CA GLU A 230 28.79 32.31 12.81
C GLU A 230 27.68 32.18 11.76
N LYS A 231 27.36 33.29 11.09
CA LYS A 231 26.31 33.32 10.06
C LYS A 231 26.54 32.28 8.94
N PHE A 232 27.80 32.06 8.57
CA PHE A 232 28.14 31.07 7.53
C PHE A 232 27.83 29.63 7.96
N GLU A 233 27.93 29.33 9.26
CA GLU A 233 27.63 28.01 9.84
C GLU A 233 26.13 27.78 9.89
N LEU A 234 25.38 28.80 10.33
CA LEU A 234 23.92 28.80 10.30
C LEU A 234 23.39 28.59 8.87
N ASP A 235 23.92 29.33 7.90
CA ASP A 235 23.54 29.20 6.48
C ASP A 235 23.89 27.80 5.93
N SER A 236 25.06 27.25 6.29
CA SER A 236 25.50 25.92 5.86
C SER A 236 24.63 24.80 6.47
N MET A 237 24.24 24.96 7.73
CA MET A 237 23.33 24.04 8.43
C MET A 237 21.93 24.10 7.85
N LEU A 238 21.40 25.30 7.59
CA LEU A 238 20.09 25.50 6.97
C LEU A 238 20.04 24.77 5.61
N GLN A 239 21.05 24.94 4.76
CA GLN A 239 21.14 24.23 3.48
C GLN A 239 21.18 22.70 3.65
N LEU A 240 21.90 22.20 4.65
CA LEU A 240 21.93 20.78 4.96
C LEU A 240 20.55 20.27 5.40
N PHE A 241 19.87 21.00 6.29
CA PHE A 241 18.57 20.62 6.83
C PHE A 241 17.51 20.63 5.74
N GLU A 242 17.47 21.67 4.90
CA GLU A 242 16.61 21.74 3.73
C GLU A 242 16.84 20.57 2.76
N ARG A 243 18.10 20.21 2.50
CA ARG A 243 18.41 19.05 1.65
C ARG A 243 17.95 17.73 2.27
N ILE A 244 17.88 17.63 3.60
CA ILE A 244 17.40 16.44 4.30
C ILE A 244 15.86 16.43 4.37
N THR A 245 15.24 17.59 4.59
CA THR A 245 13.78 17.75 4.74
C THR A 245 13.05 17.80 3.42
N ASP A 246 13.71 18.21 2.33
CA ASP A 246 13.30 18.12 0.93
C ASP A 246 14.51 17.91 -0.01
N PRO A 247 14.98 16.65 -0.18
CA PRO A 247 16.10 16.31 -1.06
C PRO A 247 15.81 16.57 -2.54
N VAL A 248 14.60 17.00 -2.88
CA VAL A 248 14.17 17.18 -4.27
C VAL A 248 13.89 18.64 -4.62
N ALA A 249 13.62 19.53 -3.66
CA ALA A 249 13.66 20.98 -3.86
C ALA A 249 15.10 21.47 -4.12
N SER A 250 16.10 20.81 -3.52
CA SER A 250 17.53 21.09 -3.76
C SER A 250 18.02 20.68 -5.16
N ALA A 251 17.23 19.93 -5.94
CA ALA A 251 17.58 19.53 -7.30
C ALA A 251 17.07 20.57 -8.31
N CYS A 252 17.94 21.53 -8.67
CA CYS A 252 17.80 22.60 -9.67
C CYS A 252 16.56 22.59 -10.60
N SER A 253 15.95 23.77 -10.74
CA SER A 253 14.82 24.13 -11.60
C SER A 253 15.06 24.13 -13.11
N CYS A 254 16.21 23.67 -13.61
CA CYS A 254 16.56 23.85 -15.01
C CYS A 254 17.77 23.00 -15.40
N ASP A 255 17.53 21.73 -15.72
CA ASP A 255 18.39 20.97 -16.62
C ASP A 255 17.55 19.89 -17.29
N CYS A 256 17.55 19.85 -18.62
CA CYS A 256 17.09 18.70 -19.37
C CYS A 256 17.90 17.46 -18.95
N PHE A 257 17.34 16.65 -18.05
CA PHE A 257 18.01 15.45 -17.57
C PHE A 257 18.14 14.45 -18.72
N ASP A 258 19.36 14.14 -19.15
CA ASP A 258 19.61 13.05 -20.09
C ASP A 258 19.79 11.73 -19.34
N ILE A 259 18.95 10.74 -19.67
CA ILE A 259 18.97 9.39 -19.09
C ILE A 259 19.74 8.37 -19.94
N SER A 260 20.16 8.76 -21.15
CA SER A 260 20.85 7.86 -22.07
C SER A 260 22.15 7.32 -21.47
N GLY A 261 22.31 6.00 -21.49
CA GLY A 261 23.48 5.30 -20.94
C GLY A 261 23.56 5.27 -19.42
N LYS A 262 22.54 5.76 -18.70
CA LYS A 262 22.50 5.80 -17.24
C LYS A 262 21.58 4.72 -16.67
N THR A 263 21.91 4.26 -15.48
CA THR A 263 21.06 3.35 -14.72
C THR A 263 20.09 4.14 -13.83
N PHE A 264 18.82 3.72 -13.79
CA PHE A 264 17.79 4.41 -13.02
C PHE A 264 16.96 3.46 -12.16
N CYS A 265 16.55 3.94 -11.00
CA CYS A 265 15.61 3.24 -10.11
C CYS A 265 14.32 4.06 -9.99
N LEU A 266 13.16 3.40 -9.99
CA LEU A 266 11.87 4.05 -9.75
C LEU A 266 11.42 3.88 -8.30
N THR A 267 10.82 4.94 -7.74
CA THR A 267 10.15 4.93 -6.43
C THR A 267 8.93 5.85 -6.43
N GLY A 268 7.93 5.57 -5.59
CA GLY A 268 6.66 6.32 -5.56
C GLY A 268 5.60 5.84 -6.55
N GLU A 269 4.47 6.53 -6.60
CA GLU A 269 3.42 6.40 -7.61
C GLU A 269 3.54 7.56 -8.60
N PHE A 270 3.27 7.30 -9.87
CA PHE A 270 3.57 8.22 -10.97
C PHE A 270 2.28 8.78 -11.59
N GLU A 271 2.31 10.06 -11.97
CA GLU A 271 1.20 10.75 -12.66
C GLU A 271 1.10 10.34 -14.13
N PHE A 272 2.23 10.11 -14.78
CA PHE A 272 2.34 9.71 -16.19
C PHE A 272 1.70 8.36 -16.49
N GLY A 273 1.72 7.44 -15.53
CA GLY A 273 1.16 6.10 -15.70
C GLY A 273 1.62 5.10 -14.65
N SER A 274 1.41 3.82 -14.93
CA SER A 274 1.96 2.73 -14.15
C SER A 274 3.50 2.75 -14.16
N ARG A 275 4.12 2.16 -13.13
CA ARG A 275 5.59 2.05 -13.07
C ARG A 275 6.18 1.38 -14.31
N SER A 276 5.46 0.42 -14.89
CA SER A 276 5.90 -0.29 -16.11
C SER A 276 5.93 0.64 -17.32
N GLU A 277 4.98 1.56 -17.44
CA GLU A 277 4.92 2.53 -18.54
C GLU A 277 6.03 3.56 -18.43
N VAL A 278 6.27 4.08 -17.21
CA VAL A 278 7.38 4.99 -16.92
C VAL A 278 8.73 4.31 -17.19
N GLU A 279 8.89 3.07 -16.74
CA GLU A 279 10.10 2.28 -16.99
C GLU A 279 10.35 2.09 -18.49
N SER A 280 9.30 1.73 -19.24
CA SER A 280 9.37 1.57 -20.70
C SER A 280 9.76 2.88 -21.40
N ALA A 281 9.16 4.00 -21.04
CA ALA A 281 9.49 5.31 -21.62
C ALA A 281 10.95 5.70 -21.40
N LEU A 282 11.45 5.50 -20.18
CA LEU A 282 12.85 5.79 -19.83
C LEU A 282 13.84 4.82 -20.50
N CYS A 283 13.46 3.55 -20.68
CA CYS A 283 14.25 2.57 -21.45
C CYS A 283 14.35 2.97 -22.92
N GLN A 284 13.27 3.46 -23.53
CA GLN A 284 13.27 3.93 -24.92
C GLN A 284 14.21 5.13 -25.14
N LYS A 285 14.46 5.92 -24.09
CA LYS A 285 15.43 7.02 -24.11
C LYS A 285 16.86 6.59 -23.73
N GLY A 286 17.12 5.28 -23.64
CA GLY A 286 18.45 4.72 -23.41
C GLY A 286 18.84 4.50 -21.94
N GLY A 287 17.89 4.62 -21.01
CA GLY A 287 18.11 4.30 -19.60
C GLY A 287 18.08 2.80 -19.32
N THR A 288 18.80 2.35 -18.28
CA THR A 288 18.78 0.96 -17.81
C THR A 288 18.09 0.85 -16.44
N PRO A 289 16.98 0.10 -16.31
CA PRO A 289 16.24 0.02 -15.06
C PRO A 289 16.96 -0.87 -14.04
N VAL A 290 16.95 -0.46 -12.77
CA VAL A 290 17.43 -1.27 -11.65
C VAL A 290 16.39 -1.33 -10.53
N GLY A 291 16.17 -2.54 -9.98
CA GLY A 291 15.14 -2.77 -8.97
C GLY A 291 15.45 -2.15 -7.60
N SER A 292 16.72 -1.85 -7.32
CA SER A 292 17.17 -1.28 -6.05
C SER A 292 18.28 -0.24 -6.25
N VAL A 293 18.36 0.72 -5.33
CA VAL A 293 19.45 1.71 -5.32
C VAL A 293 20.74 1.02 -4.87
N THR A 294 21.79 1.12 -5.67
CA THR A 294 23.11 0.55 -5.43
C THR A 294 24.19 1.57 -5.76
N ARG A 295 25.47 1.23 -5.53
CA ARG A 295 26.60 2.11 -5.91
C ARG A 295 26.70 2.36 -7.42
N LYS A 296 26.06 1.53 -8.24
CA LYS A 296 26.04 1.68 -9.71
C LYS A 296 24.87 2.53 -10.19
N THR A 297 23.93 2.90 -9.32
CA THR A 297 22.73 3.63 -9.68
C THR A 297 23.05 5.09 -9.93
N ASP A 298 22.83 5.57 -11.15
CA ASP A 298 23.09 6.97 -11.52
C ASP A 298 21.93 7.89 -11.14
N CYS A 299 20.70 7.38 -11.20
CA CYS A 299 19.50 8.17 -10.94
C CYS A 299 18.43 7.42 -10.15
N LEU A 300 17.77 8.12 -9.22
CA LEU A 300 16.55 7.68 -8.55
C LEU A 300 15.40 8.62 -8.98
N VAL A 301 14.45 8.09 -9.73
CA VAL A 301 13.26 8.83 -10.17
C VAL A 301 12.13 8.62 -9.17
N VAL A 302 11.55 9.72 -8.72
CA VAL A 302 10.50 9.78 -7.70
C VAL A 302 9.20 10.27 -8.33
N GLY A 303 8.14 9.46 -8.26
CA GLY A 303 6.82 9.80 -8.78
C GLY A 303 6.08 10.86 -7.96
N SER A 304 5.26 11.70 -8.62
CA SER A 304 4.54 12.83 -8.01
C SER A 304 3.13 12.49 -7.50
N LYS A 305 2.55 11.34 -7.86
CA LYS A 305 1.17 10.99 -7.49
C LYS A 305 1.13 10.56 -6.02
N GLY A 306 0.59 11.41 -5.14
CA GLY A 306 0.44 11.08 -3.72
C GLY A 306 0.80 12.20 -2.74
N SER A 307 0.17 13.36 -2.90
CA SER A 307 0.00 14.42 -1.88
C SER A 307 1.26 15.09 -1.30
N GLU A 308 1.04 16.27 -0.75
CA GLU A 308 1.94 17.07 0.12
C GLU A 308 2.55 16.30 1.33
N ALA A 309 2.33 14.98 1.43
CA ALA A 309 3.02 14.08 2.35
C ALA A 309 4.50 13.81 1.97
N TRP A 310 4.92 14.10 0.73
CA TRP A 310 6.34 14.03 0.34
C TRP A 310 7.18 15.16 0.97
N SER A 311 6.58 16.34 1.19
CA SER A 311 7.14 17.40 2.05
C SER A 311 7.22 16.94 3.52
N ASN A 312 6.26 16.14 3.97
CA ASN A 312 6.16 15.65 5.35
C ASN A 312 6.76 14.24 5.59
N GLY A 313 7.74 13.79 4.79
CA GLY A 313 8.77 12.92 5.35
C GLY A 313 8.67 11.42 5.27
N ASN A 314 7.74 10.88 4.50
CA ASN A 314 7.74 9.44 4.30
C ASN A 314 8.69 9.05 3.16
N TYR A 315 10.00 9.26 3.37
CA TYR A 315 11.02 8.86 2.43
C TYR A 315 11.03 7.34 2.29
N GLY A 316 10.54 6.82 1.16
CA GLY A 316 10.63 5.40 0.84
C GLY A 316 12.06 4.88 1.03
N THR A 317 12.22 3.60 1.37
CA THR A 317 13.52 2.96 1.67
C THR A 317 14.59 3.18 0.60
N LYS A 318 14.20 3.44 -0.65
CA LYS A 318 15.08 3.77 -1.78
C LYS A 318 15.66 5.19 -1.70
N VAL A 319 14.88 6.19 -1.28
CA VAL A 319 15.35 7.58 -1.17
C VAL A 319 16.37 7.70 -0.04
N LYS A 320 16.07 7.13 1.13
CA LYS A 320 17.02 7.04 2.25
C LYS A 320 18.35 6.44 1.80
N LYS A 321 18.30 5.31 1.09
CA LYS A 321 19.50 4.63 0.58
C LYS A 321 20.27 5.47 -0.46
N ALA A 322 19.59 6.25 -1.29
CA ALA A 322 20.24 7.15 -2.24
C ALA A 322 20.99 8.28 -1.53
N MET A 323 20.38 8.90 -0.52
CA MET A 323 21.02 9.94 0.29
C MET A 323 22.24 9.41 1.06
N GLU A 324 22.14 8.23 1.69
CA GLU A 324 23.27 7.56 2.35
C GLU A 324 24.45 7.26 1.40
N LEU A 325 24.18 7.04 0.11
CA LEU A 325 25.22 6.79 -0.90
C LEU A 325 25.82 8.11 -1.41
N GLN A 326 25.02 9.18 -1.53
CA GLN A 326 25.52 10.53 -1.84
C GLN A 326 26.53 10.99 -0.79
N GLU A 327 26.27 10.74 0.50
CA GLU A 327 27.22 11.05 1.57
C GLU A 327 28.53 10.27 1.47
N LYS A 328 28.46 9.04 0.97
CA LYS A 328 29.64 8.20 0.70
C LYS A 328 30.40 8.62 -0.57
N GLY A 329 30.07 9.79 -1.13
CA GLY A 329 30.70 10.35 -2.34
C GLY A 329 30.22 9.73 -3.64
N ILE A 330 29.09 9.02 -3.64
CA ILE A 330 28.54 8.40 -4.85
C ILE A 330 27.55 9.36 -5.50
N SER A 331 27.82 9.74 -6.75
CA SER A 331 27.00 10.66 -7.52
C SER A 331 25.69 10.02 -8.00
N ILE A 332 24.72 9.88 -7.09
CA ILE A 332 23.34 9.48 -7.43
C ILE A 332 22.50 10.75 -7.53
N ARG A 333 21.78 10.96 -8.65
CA ARG A 333 20.86 12.09 -8.81
C ARG A 333 19.44 11.67 -8.41
N ILE A 334 18.78 12.40 -7.50
CA ILE A 334 17.37 12.18 -7.17
C ILE A 334 16.55 13.14 -8.03
N VAL A 335 15.57 12.62 -8.79
CA VAL A 335 14.84 13.40 -9.81
C VAL A 335 13.33 13.22 -9.64
N LYS A 336 12.58 14.33 -9.59
CA LYS A 336 11.10 14.35 -9.59
C LYS A 336 10.57 13.96 -10.97
N GLU A 337 9.43 13.28 -11.01
CA GLU A 337 8.71 12.99 -12.25
C GLU A 337 8.50 14.24 -13.13
N GLN A 338 8.15 15.38 -12.50
CA GLN A 338 7.98 16.66 -13.19
C GLN A 338 9.22 17.10 -14.00
N ASN A 339 10.42 16.75 -13.53
CA ASN A 339 11.68 17.13 -14.18
C ASN A 339 12.04 16.20 -15.35
N ILE A 340 11.34 15.08 -15.51
CA ILE A 340 11.48 14.15 -16.63
C ILE A 340 10.23 14.10 -17.50
N CYS A 341 9.23 14.95 -17.26
CA CYS A 341 8.00 15.00 -18.06
C CYS A 341 8.28 15.07 -19.56
N SER A 342 9.30 15.82 -19.99
CA SER A 342 9.71 15.93 -21.39
C SER A 342 10.30 14.64 -21.97
N LEU A 343 10.87 13.76 -21.14
CA LEU A 343 11.35 12.44 -21.55
C LEU A 343 10.22 11.42 -21.62
N LEU A 344 9.16 11.62 -20.83
CA LEU A 344 8.01 10.72 -20.73
C LEU A 344 6.98 11.02 -21.83
N SER A 345 6.83 12.28 -22.25
CA SER A 345 6.03 12.63 -23.43
C SER A 345 6.65 12.02 -24.70
N VAL A 346 5.87 11.17 -25.38
CA VAL A 346 6.21 10.54 -26.67
C VAL A 346 6.19 11.56 -27.79
#